data_AF-A0A501Q0D9-F1
#
_entry.id   AF-A0A501Q0D9-F1
#
_cell.length_a   1.000
_cell.length_b   1.000
_cell.length_c   1.000
_cell.angle_alpha   90.00
_cell.angle_beta   90.00
_cell.angle_gamma   90.00
#
_symmetry.space_group_name_H-M   'P 1'
#
loop_
_entity.id
_entity.type
_entity.pdbx_description
1 polymer ?
#
loop_
_entity_poly.entity_id
_entity_poly.type
_entity_poly.pdbx_seq_one_letter_code
_entity_poly.pdbx_strand_id
1 'polypeptide(L)'
;MATYNKRGYKAPKPKEENEFEPDPLDAISEKDSTTAGVFNSLDEGASRTEEWVAKNQKGIFIVIGAVAVLAAGYLLYKKFVAEPKEEEAANEMFQAQKYFQQATDGMASDSLYNLSLKGGEGKLGFTGIIENYSGTNAANLANYYAGIAYLNTKKYKEAIEYLEKFSSDDMMLSVVAKGAIGDAFSQLNQPKQALEYYVKAAEMNQNDMTTPRFLLKAGQTALVLKQKETALKYFNEIKEKYETAPEAMNIDAMIGLAQ
;
A
#
# COMPACT_ATOMS: atom_id res chain seq x y z
N MET A 1 40.39 67.89 -59.07
CA MET A 1 40.30 67.45 -60.48
C MET A 1 39.04 66.63 -60.63
N ALA A 2 38.13 67.05 -61.52
CA ALA A 2 36.85 66.40 -61.78
C ALA A 2 36.80 65.98 -63.26
N THR A 3 36.40 64.75 -63.52
CA THR A 3 36.14 64.14 -64.83
C THR A 3 35.17 62.98 -64.57
N TYR A 4 34.21 62.59 -65.41
CA TYR A 4 33.61 63.12 -66.63
C TYR A 4 32.29 62.33 -66.80
N ASN A 5 31.19 62.97 -67.16
CA ASN A 5 29.89 62.32 -67.37
C ASN A 5 29.76 61.94 -68.86
N LYS A 6 29.36 60.71 -69.19
CA LYS A 6 29.08 60.28 -70.57
C LYS A 6 27.68 59.68 -70.68
N ARG A 7 26.80 60.40 -71.38
CA ARG A 7 25.54 59.89 -71.96
C ARG A 7 25.86 59.15 -73.27
N GLY A 8 25.22 58.01 -73.49
CA GLY A 8 25.28 57.27 -74.76
C GLY A 8 24.03 56.38 -74.97
N TYR A 9 23.17 56.84 -75.88
CA TYR A 9 22.29 56.12 -76.82
C TYR A 9 21.49 54.87 -76.41
N LYS A 10 20.16 54.94 -76.65
CA LYS A 10 19.22 53.80 -76.71
C LYS A 10 19.12 53.26 -78.14
N ALA A 11 19.09 51.94 -78.28
CA ALA A 11 18.63 51.20 -79.48
C ALA A 11 17.31 50.45 -79.16
N PRO A 12 16.46 50.12 -80.15
CA PRO A 12 15.04 49.84 -79.95
C PRO A 12 14.74 48.40 -79.50
N LYS A 13 13.62 48.23 -78.78
CA LYS A 13 13.13 46.94 -78.26
C LYS A 13 12.73 45.98 -79.39
N PRO A 14 13.17 44.71 -79.37
CA PRO A 14 12.46 43.61 -80.02
C PRO A 14 11.29 43.16 -79.13
N LYS A 15 10.21 42.71 -79.77
CA LYS A 15 8.97 42.21 -79.15
C LYS A 15 9.15 40.78 -78.62
N GLU A 16 8.26 40.47 -77.67
CA GLU A 16 8.02 39.23 -76.93
C GLU A 16 8.17 37.92 -77.73
N GLU A 17 8.92 36.98 -77.16
CA GLU A 17 8.57 35.56 -77.19
C GLU A 17 8.27 35.15 -75.74
N ASN A 18 7.02 34.76 -75.52
CA ASN A 18 6.57 34.01 -74.36
C ASN A 18 7.19 32.62 -74.43
N GLU A 19 7.83 32.18 -73.34
CA GLU A 19 7.83 30.82 -72.79
C GLU A 19 8.97 30.70 -71.79
N PHE A 20 8.67 30.97 -70.51
CA PHE A 20 9.35 30.28 -69.44
C PHE A 20 8.29 29.39 -68.81
N GLU A 21 8.33 28.11 -69.16
CA GLU A 21 7.52 27.08 -68.53
C GLU A 21 7.71 27.19 -67.00
N PRO A 22 6.65 27.29 -66.20
CA PRO A 22 6.79 27.14 -64.77
C PRO A 22 7.25 25.71 -64.45
N ASP A 23 8.25 25.61 -63.60
CA ASP A 23 8.79 24.35 -63.08
C ASP A 23 7.62 23.44 -62.60
N PRO A 24 7.51 22.17 -63.05
CA PRO A 24 6.43 21.26 -62.66
C PRO A 24 6.33 20.98 -61.15
N LEU A 25 7.29 21.44 -60.34
CA LEU A 25 7.32 21.24 -58.89
C LEU A 25 6.36 22.13 -58.10
N ASP A 26 5.84 23.23 -58.67
CA ASP A 26 4.90 24.13 -57.98
C ASP A 26 3.45 23.60 -57.94
N ALA A 27 3.18 22.44 -58.56
CA ALA A 27 1.83 21.86 -58.69
C ALA A 27 1.59 20.61 -57.79
N ILE A 28 2.41 20.36 -56.77
CA ILE A 28 2.04 19.39 -55.73
C ILE A 28 1.15 20.13 -54.72
N SER A 29 -0.15 20.02 -54.93
CA SER A 29 -1.22 20.33 -53.97
C SER A 29 -0.79 19.96 -52.54
N GLU A 30 -0.51 20.97 -51.70
CA GLU A 30 -0.33 20.80 -50.25
C GLU A 30 -1.52 20.10 -49.58
N LYS A 31 -2.66 19.98 -50.26
CA LYS A 31 -3.90 19.40 -49.76
C LYS A 31 -4.00 17.88 -49.86
N ASP A 32 -3.14 17.19 -50.62
CA ASP A 32 -3.27 15.72 -50.85
C ASP A 32 -2.08 14.88 -50.37
N SER A 33 -1.08 15.48 -49.69
CA SER A 33 0.00 14.71 -49.06
C SER A 33 -0.41 14.23 -47.67
N THR A 34 -0.60 12.92 -47.51
CA THR A 34 -0.87 12.27 -46.21
C THR A 34 0.21 12.58 -45.17
N THR A 35 1.45 12.72 -45.61
CA THR A 35 2.57 13.16 -44.76
C THR A 35 2.38 14.62 -44.31
N ALA A 36 2.01 15.54 -45.21
CA ALA A 36 1.75 16.94 -44.87
C ALA A 36 0.53 17.11 -43.93
N GLY A 37 -0.52 16.31 -44.11
CA GLY A 37 -1.67 16.27 -43.20
C GLY A 37 -1.31 15.80 -41.79
N VAL A 38 -0.42 14.81 -41.66
CA VAL A 38 0.10 14.36 -40.36
C VAL A 38 0.95 15.45 -39.72
N PHE A 39 1.88 16.09 -40.44
CA PHE A 39 2.68 17.19 -39.91
C PHE A 39 1.82 18.40 -39.50
N ASN A 40 0.84 18.80 -40.31
CA ASN A 40 -0.10 19.86 -39.97
C ASN A 40 -0.95 19.50 -38.75
N SER A 41 -1.40 18.25 -38.61
CA SER A 41 -2.16 17.83 -37.42
C SER A 41 -1.32 17.80 -36.14
N LEU A 42 -0.02 17.50 -36.26
CA LEU A 42 0.93 17.53 -35.15
C LEU A 42 1.26 18.98 -34.76
N ASP A 43 1.50 19.86 -35.74
CA ASP A 43 1.73 21.30 -35.52
C ASP A 43 0.47 22.00 -34.98
N GLU A 44 -0.72 21.62 -35.45
CA GLU A 44 -1.99 22.16 -34.96
C GLU A 44 -2.30 21.65 -33.55
N GLY A 45 -1.96 20.39 -33.22
CA GLY A 45 -2.07 19.86 -31.85
C GLY A 45 -1.08 20.49 -30.88
N ALA A 46 0.15 20.72 -31.32
CA ALA A 46 1.19 21.40 -30.56
C ALA A 46 0.80 22.87 -30.30
N SER A 47 0.41 23.61 -31.34
CA SER A 47 0.00 25.02 -31.22
C SER A 47 -1.24 25.20 -30.35
N ARG A 48 -2.24 24.31 -30.42
CA ARG A 48 -3.41 24.33 -29.52
C ARG A 48 -3.04 24.09 -28.05
N THR A 49 -2.06 23.21 -27.80
CA THR A 49 -1.57 22.94 -26.45
C THR A 49 -0.77 24.14 -25.93
N GLU A 50 0.07 24.74 -26.76
CA GLU A 50 0.85 25.95 -26.46
C GLU A 50 -0.06 27.15 -26.18
N GLU A 51 -1.07 27.42 -27.02
CA GLU A 51 -2.02 28.50 -26.82
C GLU A 51 -2.85 28.31 -25.53
N TRP A 52 -3.25 27.08 -25.24
CA TRP A 52 -3.97 26.77 -24.01
C TRP A 52 -3.11 26.96 -22.76
N VAL A 53 -1.85 26.49 -22.79
CA VAL A 53 -0.90 26.70 -21.69
C VAL A 53 -0.61 28.18 -21.53
N ALA A 54 -0.36 28.93 -22.61
CA ALA A 54 -0.14 30.37 -22.57
C ALA A 54 -1.35 31.13 -21.99
N LYS A 55 -2.58 30.73 -22.36
CA LYS A 55 -3.82 31.33 -21.83
C LYS A 55 -4.03 31.03 -20.34
N ASN A 56 -3.64 29.84 -19.87
CA ASN A 56 -3.85 29.38 -18.50
C ASN A 56 -2.59 29.43 -17.62
N GLN A 57 -1.50 30.01 -18.12
CA GLN A 57 -0.17 29.99 -17.51
C GLN A 57 -0.21 30.43 -16.03
N LYS A 58 -0.93 31.50 -15.71
CA LYS A 58 -1.09 31.99 -14.33
C LYS A 58 -1.78 30.96 -13.43
N GLY A 59 -2.83 30.31 -13.90
CA GLY A 59 -3.53 29.26 -13.17
C GLY A 59 -2.63 28.04 -12.94
N ILE A 60 -1.88 27.63 -13.97
CA ILE A 60 -0.91 26.53 -13.88
C ILE A 60 0.18 26.84 -12.83
N PHE A 61 0.76 28.05 -12.84
CA PHE A 61 1.74 28.45 -11.83
C PHE A 61 1.17 28.51 -10.42
N ILE A 62 -0.09 28.95 -10.25
CA ILE A 62 -0.77 28.93 -8.94
C ILE A 62 -0.95 27.49 -8.46
N VAL A 63 -1.41 26.58 -9.32
CA VAL A 63 -1.59 25.16 -8.97
C VAL A 63 -0.26 24.51 -8.64
N ILE A 64 0.77 24.68 -9.49
CA ILE A 64 2.11 24.14 -9.23
C ILE A 64 2.69 24.72 -7.94
N GLY A 65 2.56 26.03 -7.72
CA GLY A 65 3.01 26.68 -6.50
C GLY A 65 2.29 26.14 -5.26
N ALA A 66 0.97 25.93 -5.33
CA ALA A 66 0.19 25.34 -4.24
C ALA A 66 0.63 23.91 -3.94
N VAL A 67 0.82 23.06 -4.97
CA VAL A 67 1.34 21.70 -4.80
C VAL A 67 2.74 21.70 -4.20
N ALA A 68 3.62 22.60 -4.66
CA ALA A 68 4.97 22.74 -4.11
C ALA A 68 4.96 23.14 -2.63
N VAL A 69 4.10 24.10 -2.24
CA VAL A 69 3.93 24.50 -0.84
C VAL A 69 3.39 23.36 0.02
N LEU A 70 2.41 22.60 -0.48
CA LEU A 70 1.88 21.43 0.23
C LEU A 70 2.95 20.33 0.40
N ALA A 71 3.71 20.04 -0.66
CA ALA A 71 4.79 19.07 -0.61
C ALA A 71 5.90 19.50 0.37
N ALA A 72 6.31 20.77 0.34
CA ALA A 72 7.29 21.32 1.27
C ALA A 72 6.79 21.27 2.73
N GLY A 73 5.53 21.66 2.97
CA GLY A 73 4.89 21.55 4.28
C GLY A 73 4.85 20.11 4.80
N TYR A 74 4.49 19.15 3.94
CA TYR A 74 4.52 17.73 4.27
C TYR A 74 5.93 17.23 4.60
N LEU A 75 6.95 17.60 3.81
CA LEU A 75 8.33 17.21 4.07
C LEU A 75 8.87 17.79 5.39
N LEU A 76 8.54 19.05 5.69
CA LEU A 76 8.91 19.67 6.96
C LEU A 76 8.23 18.97 8.15
N TYR A 77 6.92 18.72 8.07
CA TYR A 77 6.21 17.97 9.11
C TYR A 77 6.79 16.57 9.30
N LYS A 78 7.04 15.85 8.19
CA LYS A 78 7.62 14.51 8.23
C LYS A 78 8.99 14.52 8.91
N LYS A 79 9.89 15.41 8.49
CA LYS A 79 11.29 15.43 8.96
C LYS A 79 11.46 15.95 10.38
N PHE A 80 10.68 16.94 10.79
CA PHE A 80 10.86 17.64 12.07
C PHE A 80 9.86 17.26 13.16
N VAL A 81 8.76 16.57 12.82
CA VAL A 81 7.73 16.17 13.78
C VAL A 81 7.51 14.67 13.75
N ALA A 82 7.18 14.10 12.59
CA ALA A 82 6.80 12.69 12.52
C ALA A 82 7.98 11.73 12.74
N GLU A 83 9.10 11.93 12.04
CA GLU A 83 10.29 11.07 12.15
C GLU A 83 10.90 11.08 13.56
N PRO A 84 11.13 12.24 14.24
CA PRO A 84 11.64 12.24 15.61
C PRO A 84 10.69 11.57 16.60
N LYS A 85 9.38 11.80 16.46
CA LYS A 85 8.36 11.17 17.30
C LYS A 85 8.33 9.65 17.11
N GLU A 86 8.50 9.18 15.88
CA GLU A 86 8.62 7.76 15.55
C GLU A 86 9.86 7.12 16.20
N GLU A 87 11.02 7.77 16.07
CA GLU A 87 12.29 7.29 16.63
C GLU A 87 12.23 7.20 18.16
N GLU A 88 11.69 8.23 18.81
CA GLU A 88 11.50 8.24 20.26
C GLU A 88 10.55 7.11 20.71
N ALA A 89 9.42 6.93 20.02
CA ALA A 89 8.47 5.86 20.30
C ALA A 89 9.10 4.46 20.15
N ALA A 90 9.90 4.25 19.10
CA ALA A 90 10.60 2.99 18.86
C ALA A 90 11.64 2.70 19.96
N ASN A 91 12.37 3.72 20.40
CA ASN A 91 13.35 3.60 21.48
C ASN A 91 12.69 3.27 22.83
N GLU A 92 11.57 3.92 23.17
CA GLU A 92 10.80 3.61 24.37
C GLU A 92 10.21 2.19 24.34
N MET A 93 9.87 1.67 23.16
CA MET A 93 9.33 0.31 23.00
C MET A 93 10.33 -0.81 23.28
N PHE A 94 11.63 -0.55 23.13
CA PHE A 94 12.65 -1.59 23.18
C PHE A 94 12.60 -2.41 24.49
N GLN A 95 12.40 -1.76 25.63
CA GLN A 95 12.30 -2.47 26.91
C GLN A 95 11.01 -3.30 27.03
N ALA A 96 9.88 -2.78 26.55
CA ALA A 96 8.62 -3.52 26.51
C ALA A 96 8.74 -4.78 25.63
N GLN A 97 9.39 -4.68 24.47
CA GLN A 97 9.68 -5.83 23.61
C GLN A 97 10.58 -6.85 24.30
N LYS A 98 11.59 -6.41 25.05
CA LYS A 98 12.44 -7.32 25.83
C LYS A 98 11.64 -8.11 26.86
N TYR A 99 10.78 -7.45 27.64
CA TYR A 99 9.90 -8.15 28.59
C TYR A 99 8.95 -9.11 27.87
N PHE A 100 8.37 -8.71 26.74
CA PHE A 100 7.50 -9.56 25.94
C PHE A 100 8.22 -10.81 25.43
N GLN A 101 9.45 -10.65 24.92
CA GLN A 101 10.27 -11.77 24.45
C GLN A 101 10.56 -12.74 25.59
N GLN A 102 11.03 -12.24 26.73
CA GLN A 102 11.31 -13.06 27.91
C GLN A 102 10.06 -13.78 28.43
N ALA A 103 8.88 -13.15 28.33
CA ALA A 103 7.60 -13.78 28.66
C ALA A 103 7.29 -14.96 27.72
N THR A 104 7.55 -14.76 26.43
CA THR A 104 7.30 -15.75 25.37
C THR A 104 8.26 -16.94 25.48
N ASP A 105 9.48 -16.71 25.97
CA ASP A 105 10.49 -17.75 26.21
C ASP A 105 10.21 -18.61 27.46
N GLY A 106 9.15 -18.30 28.22
CA GLY A 106 8.63 -19.15 29.30
C GLY A 106 9.11 -18.84 30.73
N MET A 107 9.84 -17.74 30.94
CA MET A 107 10.19 -17.29 32.29
C MET A 107 9.07 -16.41 32.85
N ALA A 108 8.39 -16.82 33.93
CA ALA A 108 7.42 -15.97 34.66
C ALA A 108 6.45 -15.17 33.76
N SER A 109 5.89 -15.84 32.74
CA SER A 109 5.28 -15.20 31.56
C SER A 109 4.22 -14.15 31.89
N ASP A 110 3.30 -14.41 32.82
CA ASP A 110 2.24 -13.45 33.17
C ASP A 110 2.79 -12.14 33.74
N SER A 111 3.82 -12.21 34.60
CA SER A 111 4.44 -11.01 35.19
C SER A 111 5.14 -10.18 34.12
N LEU A 112 5.90 -10.85 33.25
CA LEU A 112 6.63 -10.20 32.17
C LEU A 112 5.71 -9.63 31.09
N TYR A 113 4.58 -10.28 30.78
CA TYR A 113 3.54 -9.68 29.93
C TYR A 113 2.91 -8.45 30.58
N ASN A 114 2.68 -8.45 31.90
CA ASN A 114 2.19 -7.24 32.56
C ASN A 114 3.23 -6.11 32.57
N LEU A 115 4.53 -6.43 32.70
CA LEU A 115 5.61 -5.45 32.60
C LEU A 115 5.75 -4.91 31.17
N SER A 116 5.60 -5.75 30.14
CA SER A 116 5.62 -5.27 28.76
C SER A 116 4.44 -4.36 28.44
N LEU A 117 3.27 -4.63 29.03
CA LEU A 117 2.07 -3.79 28.89
C LEU A 117 2.21 -2.44 29.61
N LYS A 118 2.58 -2.46 30.89
CA LYS A 118 2.54 -1.28 31.77
C LYS A 118 3.85 -0.48 31.81
N GLY A 119 4.96 -1.11 31.46
CA GLY A 119 6.30 -0.56 31.62
C GLY A 119 6.94 -0.97 32.94
N GLY A 120 8.21 -0.63 33.08
CA GLY A 120 9.05 -0.95 34.23
C GLY A 120 10.30 -0.08 34.21
N GLU A 121 10.93 0.10 35.37
CA GLU A 121 12.24 0.80 35.50
C GLU A 121 12.25 2.23 34.92
N GLY A 122 11.10 2.92 34.95
CA GLY A 122 10.96 4.28 34.42
C GLY A 122 10.74 4.37 32.91
N LYS A 123 10.59 3.23 32.21
CA LYS A 123 10.24 3.18 30.79
C LYS A 123 8.79 2.81 30.56
N LEU A 124 8.27 3.25 29.42
CA LEU A 124 6.90 2.97 29.01
C LEU A 124 6.69 1.50 28.64
N GLY A 125 5.50 0.98 28.92
CA GLY A 125 5.01 -0.26 28.31
C GLY A 125 4.22 0.03 27.04
N PHE A 126 3.76 -1.03 26.37
CA PHE A 126 2.99 -0.90 25.13
C PHE A 126 1.78 0.01 25.27
N THR A 127 1.04 -0.03 26.38
CA THR A 127 -0.13 0.84 26.56
C THR A 127 0.27 2.31 26.63
N GLY A 128 1.36 2.61 27.34
CA GLY A 128 1.91 3.97 27.42
C GLY A 128 2.43 4.47 26.08
N ILE A 129 3.02 3.60 25.26
CA ILE A 129 3.49 3.97 23.92
C ILE A 129 2.33 4.29 22.99
N ILE A 130 1.25 3.49 23.05
CA ILE A 130 0.02 3.73 22.28
C ILE A 130 -0.59 5.09 22.63
N GLU A 131 -0.66 5.42 23.92
CA GLU A 131 -1.23 6.68 24.42
C GLU A 131 -0.36 7.88 24.06
N ASN A 132 0.94 7.82 24.33
CA ASN A 132 1.85 8.97 24.20
C ASN A 132 2.30 9.21 22.75
N TYR A 133 2.42 8.15 21.95
CA TYR A 133 2.94 8.22 20.59
C TYR A 133 1.90 7.89 19.52
N SER A 134 0.60 8.07 19.81
CA SER A 134 -0.47 7.85 18.84
C SER A 134 -0.17 8.47 17.46
N GLY A 135 -0.45 7.69 16.41
CA GLY A 135 -0.18 8.03 15.00
C GLY A 135 1.18 7.60 14.46
N THR A 136 2.07 7.03 15.29
CA THR A 136 3.35 6.44 14.83
C THR A 136 3.19 4.97 14.46
N ASN A 137 4.09 4.44 13.62
CA ASN A 137 4.17 3.01 13.32
C ASN A 137 4.53 2.21 14.57
N ALA A 138 5.35 2.78 15.46
CA ALA A 138 5.63 2.23 16.78
C ALA A 138 4.36 2.09 17.62
N ALA A 139 3.49 3.11 17.71
CA ALA A 139 2.22 2.98 18.43
C ALA A 139 1.30 1.93 17.78
N ASN A 140 1.27 1.84 16.45
CA ASN A 140 0.57 0.77 15.75
C ASN A 140 1.13 -0.62 16.12
N LEU A 141 2.45 -0.82 16.07
CA LEU A 141 3.09 -2.08 16.46
C LEU A 141 2.89 -2.42 17.95
N ALA A 142 2.86 -1.41 18.81
CA ALA A 142 2.53 -1.58 20.22
C ALA A 142 1.09 -2.11 20.42
N ASN A 143 0.13 -1.75 19.57
CA ASN A 143 -1.22 -2.35 19.61
C ASN A 143 -1.16 -3.87 19.35
N TYR A 144 -0.36 -4.33 18.39
CA TYR A 144 -0.15 -5.76 18.18
C TYR A 144 0.39 -6.45 19.43
N TYR A 145 1.52 -5.96 19.97
CA TYR A 145 2.14 -6.58 21.15
C TYR A 145 1.25 -6.52 22.39
N ALA A 146 0.56 -5.40 22.62
CA ALA A 146 -0.40 -5.28 23.72
C ALA A 146 -1.51 -6.32 23.55
N GLY A 147 -2.08 -6.42 22.36
CA GLY A 147 -3.09 -7.40 22.02
C GLY A 147 -2.67 -8.84 22.32
N ILE A 148 -1.49 -9.25 21.88
CA ILE A 148 -0.95 -10.59 22.15
C ILE A 148 -0.63 -10.78 23.64
N ALA A 149 -0.10 -9.77 24.34
CA ALA A 149 0.16 -9.87 25.77
C ALA A 149 -1.15 -10.01 26.58
N TYR A 150 -2.20 -9.29 26.20
CA TYR A 150 -3.53 -9.44 26.79
C TYR A 150 -4.14 -10.83 26.50
N LEU A 151 -3.96 -11.36 25.29
CA LEU A 151 -4.40 -12.71 24.93
C LEU A 151 -3.74 -13.76 25.85
N ASN A 152 -2.41 -13.67 26.02
CA ASN A 152 -1.65 -14.61 26.85
C ASN A 152 -1.96 -14.47 28.35
N THR A 153 -2.35 -13.26 28.80
CA THR A 153 -2.79 -13.01 30.19
C THR A 153 -4.30 -13.19 30.38
N LYS A 154 -4.98 -13.85 29.43
CA LYS A 154 -6.41 -14.22 29.47
C LYS A 154 -7.39 -13.04 29.52
N LYS A 155 -6.93 -11.85 29.14
CA LYS A 155 -7.73 -10.62 29.03
C LYS A 155 -8.23 -10.47 27.60
N TYR A 156 -9.16 -11.36 27.24
CA TYR A 156 -9.53 -11.57 25.83
C TYR A 156 -10.25 -10.36 25.20
N LYS A 157 -11.00 -9.57 25.99
CA LYS A 157 -11.69 -8.38 25.45
C LYS A 157 -10.69 -7.29 25.08
N GLU A 158 -9.73 -7.04 25.96
CA GLU A 158 -8.64 -6.10 25.74
C GLU A 158 -7.77 -6.58 24.58
N ALA A 159 -7.49 -7.89 24.48
CA ALA A 159 -6.78 -8.45 23.34
C ALA A 159 -7.44 -8.10 22.01
N ILE A 160 -8.76 -8.27 21.90
CA ILE A 160 -9.53 -7.90 20.70
C ILE A 160 -9.42 -6.40 20.45
N GLU A 161 -9.66 -5.57 21.48
CA GLU A 161 -9.63 -4.10 21.34
C GLU A 161 -8.31 -3.59 20.76
N TYR A 162 -7.17 -4.09 21.25
CA TYR A 162 -5.86 -3.68 20.76
C TYR A 162 -5.54 -4.30 19.39
N LEU A 163 -5.83 -5.58 19.16
CA LEU A 163 -5.55 -6.23 17.86
C LEU A 163 -6.40 -5.66 16.72
N GLU A 164 -7.62 -5.19 16.98
CA GLU A 164 -8.46 -4.54 15.96
C GLU A 164 -7.93 -3.16 15.53
N LYS A 165 -7.20 -2.47 16.42
CA LYS A 165 -6.53 -1.19 16.11
C LYS A 165 -5.23 -1.37 15.34
N PHE A 166 -4.69 -2.59 15.29
CA PHE A 166 -3.45 -2.89 14.57
C PHE A 166 -3.71 -3.16 13.08
N SER A 167 -2.86 -2.56 12.25
CA SER A 167 -2.79 -2.83 10.81
C SER A 167 -1.35 -2.93 10.35
N SER A 168 -1.03 -3.79 9.39
CA SER A 168 0.30 -3.89 8.81
C SER A 168 0.21 -4.40 7.38
N ASP A 169 1.10 -3.89 6.53
CA ASP A 169 1.35 -4.43 5.19
C ASP A 169 2.18 -5.72 5.25
N ASP A 170 2.77 -6.04 6.42
CA ASP A 170 3.40 -7.33 6.66
C ASP A 170 2.34 -8.44 6.61
N MET A 171 2.47 -9.22 5.55
CA MET A 171 1.60 -10.32 5.17
C MET A 171 1.48 -11.45 6.21
N MET A 172 2.48 -11.64 7.07
CA MET A 172 2.46 -12.67 8.11
C MET A 172 1.90 -12.10 9.40
N LEU A 173 2.36 -10.91 9.80
CA LEU A 173 1.96 -10.26 11.05
C LEU A 173 0.47 -9.90 11.06
N SER A 174 -0.05 -9.41 9.93
CA SER A 174 -1.48 -9.11 9.74
C SER A 174 -2.36 -10.36 9.88
N VAL A 175 -1.95 -11.47 9.26
CA VAL A 175 -2.65 -12.78 9.35
C VAL A 175 -2.65 -13.30 10.78
N VAL A 176 -1.50 -13.26 11.47
CA VAL A 176 -1.39 -13.70 12.87
C VAL A 176 -2.26 -12.85 13.79
N ALA A 177 -2.33 -11.53 13.59
CA ALA A 177 -3.19 -10.65 14.36
C ALA A 177 -4.68 -11.00 14.21
N LYS A 178 -5.16 -11.26 12.97
CA LYS A 178 -6.55 -11.70 12.74
C LYS A 178 -6.83 -13.06 13.38
N GLY A 179 -5.88 -13.98 13.27
CA GLY A 179 -5.93 -15.27 13.95
C GLY A 179 -6.04 -15.16 15.47
N ALA A 180 -5.25 -14.27 16.08
CA ALA A 180 -5.24 -14.02 17.51
C ALA A 180 -6.56 -13.40 18.01
N ILE A 181 -7.22 -12.56 17.20
CA ILE A 181 -8.58 -12.09 17.48
C ILE A 181 -9.57 -13.27 17.48
N GLY A 182 -9.45 -14.19 16.50
CA GLY A 182 -10.23 -15.42 16.47
C GLY A 182 -10.02 -16.29 17.71
N ASP A 183 -8.76 -16.43 18.15
CA ASP A 183 -8.40 -17.14 19.39
C ASP A 183 -9.06 -16.49 20.62
N ALA A 184 -9.03 -15.16 20.72
CA ALA A 184 -9.67 -14.42 21.80
C ALA A 184 -11.20 -14.64 21.82
N PHE A 185 -11.87 -14.58 20.67
CA PHE A 185 -13.31 -14.87 20.58
C PHE A 185 -13.63 -16.32 20.95
N SER A 186 -12.80 -17.27 20.55
CA SER A 186 -12.96 -18.68 20.91
C SER A 186 -12.92 -18.86 22.43
N GLN A 187 -11.94 -18.24 23.10
CA GLN A 187 -11.80 -18.28 24.56
C GLN A 187 -12.96 -17.58 25.29
N LEU A 188 -13.61 -16.60 24.66
CA LEU A 188 -14.84 -15.97 25.16
C LEU A 188 -16.10 -16.79 24.91
N ASN A 189 -16.00 -18.02 24.42
CA ASN A 189 -17.12 -18.87 23.99
C ASN A 189 -17.99 -18.19 22.91
N GLN A 190 -17.36 -17.47 21.99
CA GLN A 190 -18.01 -16.80 20.85
C GLN A 190 -17.57 -17.45 19.53
N PRO A 191 -17.95 -18.72 19.27
CA PRO A 191 -17.43 -19.51 18.15
C PRO A 191 -17.80 -18.94 16.78
N LYS A 192 -18.92 -18.21 16.66
CA LYS A 192 -19.31 -17.57 15.38
C LYS A 192 -18.31 -16.49 14.96
N GLN A 193 -17.98 -15.57 15.86
CA GLN A 193 -16.97 -14.54 15.61
C GLN A 193 -15.58 -15.15 15.45
N ALA A 194 -15.24 -16.17 16.25
CA ALA A 194 -13.97 -16.89 16.10
C ALA A 194 -13.81 -17.46 14.69
N LEU A 195 -14.85 -18.16 14.18
CA LEU A 195 -14.86 -18.72 12.83
C LEU A 195 -14.64 -17.62 11.78
N GLU A 196 -15.34 -16.50 11.86
CA GLU A 196 -15.20 -15.39 10.93
C GLU A 196 -13.75 -14.87 10.87
N TYR A 197 -13.11 -14.69 12.03
CA TYR A 197 -11.74 -14.21 12.10
C TYR A 197 -10.70 -15.24 11.64
N TYR A 198 -10.91 -16.53 11.90
CA TYR A 198 -10.05 -17.58 11.36
C TYR A 198 -10.13 -17.68 9.84
N VAL A 199 -11.34 -17.57 9.26
CA VAL A 199 -11.52 -17.56 7.81
C VAL A 199 -10.84 -16.34 7.19
N LYS A 200 -11.04 -15.14 7.77
CA LYS A 200 -10.32 -13.93 7.35
C LYS A 200 -8.81 -14.12 7.39
N ALA A 201 -8.27 -14.74 8.45
CA ALA A 201 -6.84 -15.00 8.57
C ALA A 201 -6.34 -16.00 7.50
N ALA A 202 -7.10 -17.06 7.22
CA ALA A 202 -6.75 -18.06 6.21
C ALA A 202 -6.78 -17.51 4.77
N GLU A 203 -7.70 -16.59 4.48
CA GLU A 203 -7.95 -16.05 3.14
C GLU A 203 -7.16 -14.77 2.82
N MET A 204 -6.78 -13.97 3.82
CA MET A 204 -6.13 -12.66 3.62
C MET A 204 -4.80 -12.75 2.89
N ASN A 205 -4.01 -13.79 3.15
CA ASN A 205 -2.78 -14.07 2.45
C ASN A 205 -2.51 -15.57 2.44
N GLN A 206 -2.86 -16.23 1.34
CA GLN A 206 -2.77 -17.68 1.23
C GLN A 206 -1.30 -18.14 1.11
N ASN A 207 -0.83 -18.94 2.05
CA ASN A 207 0.52 -19.52 2.08
C ASN A 207 0.59 -20.80 2.92
N ASP A 208 1.63 -21.60 2.68
CA ASP A 208 1.79 -22.92 3.28
C ASP A 208 2.05 -22.90 4.80
N MET A 209 2.38 -21.74 5.36
CA MET A 209 2.73 -21.62 6.79
C MET A 209 1.54 -21.26 7.68
N THR A 210 0.65 -20.38 7.22
CA THR A 210 -0.41 -19.80 8.07
C THR A 210 -1.80 -20.22 7.63
N THR A 211 -2.03 -20.45 6.34
CA THR A 211 -3.33 -20.89 5.83
C THR A 211 -3.77 -22.22 6.40
N PRO A 212 -2.99 -23.32 6.35
CA PRO A 212 -3.43 -24.59 6.93
C PRO A 212 -3.70 -24.48 8.45
N ARG A 213 -2.91 -23.67 9.16
CA ARG A 213 -3.10 -23.39 10.59
C ARG A 213 -4.47 -22.77 10.89
N PHE A 214 -4.86 -21.73 10.14
CA PHE A 214 -6.13 -21.05 10.37
C PHE A 214 -7.33 -21.79 9.77
N LEU A 215 -7.15 -22.52 8.66
CA LEU A 215 -8.17 -23.46 8.15
C LEU A 215 -8.48 -24.55 9.17
N LEU A 216 -7.47 -25.08 9.88
CA LEU A 216 -7.69 -26.14 10.86
C LEU A 216 -8.52 -25.60 12.03
N LYS A 217 -8.17 -24.42 12.54
CA LYS A 217 -8.95 -23.72 13.59
C LYS A 217 -10.37 -23.39 13.12
N ALA A 218 -10.54 -22.93 11.87
CA ALA A 218 -11.84 -22.67 11.28
C ALA A 218 -12.69 -23.95 11.21
N GLY A 219 -12.14 -25.06 10.70
CA GLY A 219 -12.84 -26.33 10.63
C GLY A 219 -13.24 -26.89 11.99
N GLN A 220 -12.35 -26.84 12.98
CA GLN A 220 -12.66 -27.24 14.35
C GLN A 220 -13.78 -26.37 14.96
N THR A 221 -13.73 -25.06 14.71
CA THR A 221 -14.77 -24.13 15.19
C THR A 221 -16.11 -24.38 14.48
N ALA A 222 -16.09 -24.69 13.19
CA ALA A 222 -17.27 -25.08 12.44
C ALA A 222 -17.91 -26.38 13.00
N LEU A 223 -17.11 -27.37 13.42
CA LEU A 223 -17.63 -28.55 14.12
C LEU A 223 -18.31 -28.20 15.44
N VAL A 224 -17.74 -27.30 16.24
CA VAL A 224 -18.37 -26.79 17.48
C VAL A 224 -19.72 -26.14 17.18
N LEU A 225 -19.81 -25.42 16.05
CA LEU A 225 -21.05 -24.81 15.56
C LEU A 225 -22.01 -25.81 14.88
N LYS A 226 -21.67 -27.10 14.84
CA LYS A 226 -22.40 -28.17 14.13
C LYS A 226 -22.52 -27.93 12.61
N GLN A 227 -21.64 -27.12 12.04
CA GLN A 227 -21.54 -26.82 10.62
C GLN A 227 -20.62 -27.83 9.93
N LYS A 228 -21.05 -29.10 9.88
CA LYS A 228 -20.26 -30.22 9.38
C LYS A 228 -19.75 -30.03 7.94
N GLU A 229 -20.62 -29.59 7.02
CA GLU A 229 -20.24 -29.36 5.62
C GLU A 229 -19.13 -28.29 5.49
N THR A 230 -19.25 -27.20 6.26
CA THR A 230 -18.25 -26.13 6.30
C THR A 230 -16.92 -26.63 6.87
N ALA A 231 -16.97 -27.43 7.95
CA ALA A 231 -15.77 -28.04 8.52
C ALA A 231 -15.08 -28.97 7.52
N LEU A 232 -15.86 -29.83 6.84
CA LEU A 232 -15.38 -30.77 5.84
C LEU A 232 -14.68 -30.04 4.69
N LYS A 233 -15.23 -28.91 4.22
CA LYS A 233 -14.60 -28.07 3.20
C LYS A 233 -13.19 -27.64 3.62
N TYR A 234 -13.03 -27.09 4.83
CA TYR A 234 -11.72 -26.61 5.28
C TYR A 234 -10.71 -27.74 5.51
N PHE A 235 -11.16 -28.89 6.02
CA PHE A 235 -10.27 -30.04 6.22
C PHE A 235 -9.82 -30.66 4.90
N ASN A 236 -10.71 -30.77 3.91
CA ASN A 236 -10.34 -31.22 2.57
C ASN A 236 -9.36 -30.24 1.91
N GLU A 237 -9.56 -28.93 2.09
CA GLU A 237 -8.61 -27.94 1.55
C GLU A 237 -7.20 -28.09 2.15
N ILE A 238 -7.09 -28.36 3.46
CA ILE A 238 -5.80 -28.72 4.08
C ILE A 238 -5.22 -29.96 3.45
N LYS A 239 -6.03 -31.02 3.30
CA LYS A 239 -5.59 -32.29 2.73
C LYS A 239 -5.15 -32.17 1.28
N GLU A 240 -5.79 -31.35 0.46
CA GLU A 240 -5.52 -31.28 -0.98
C GLU A 240 -4.42 -30.28 -1.34
N LYS A 241 -4.30 -29.17 -0.60
CA LYS A 241 -3.37 -28.08 -0.95
C LYS A 241 -2.16 -27.96 -0.03
N TYR A 242 -2.25 -28.50 1.18
CA TYR A 242 -1.25 -28.28 2.24
C TYR A 242 -0.77 -29.61 2.84
N GLU A 243 -0.60 -30.65 2.02
CA GLU A 243 -0.25 -32.02 2.43
C GLU A 243 1.04 -32.11 3.29
N THR A 244 1.98 -31.19 3.10
CA THR A 244 3.26 -31.15 3.82
C THR A 244 3.20 -30.34 5.11
N ALA A 245 2.11 -29.62 5.37
CA ALA A 245 1.94 -28.81 6.57
C ALA A 245 1.74 -29.71 7.81
N PRO A 246 2.21 -29.30 9.00
CA PRO A 246 1.98 -30.04 10.24
C PRO A 246 0.49 -30.36 10.50
N GLU A 247 -0.40 -29.45 10.11
CA GLU A 247 -1.84 -29.58 10.25
C GLU A 247 -2.44 -30.72 9.41
N ALA A 248 -1.79 -31.12 8.31
CA ALA A 248 -2.26 -32.21 7.46
C ALA A 248 -2.06 -33.59 8.10
N MET A 249 -1.11 -33.75 9.04
CA MET A 249 -0.73 -35.05 9.61
C MET A 249 -1.91 -35.84 10.21
N ASN A 250 -2.90 -35.15 10.79
CA ASN A 250 -4.06 -35.79 11.43
C ASN A 250 -5.38 -35.36 10.80
N ILE A 251 -5.35 -34.84 9.57
CA ILE A 251 -6.52 -34.22 8.95
C ILE A 251 -7.61 -35.23 8.59
N ASP A 252 -7.25 -36.46 8.26
CA ASP A 252 -8.21 -37.54 7.95
C ASP A 252 -9.14 -37.87 9.12
N ALA A 253 -8.63 -37.80 10.36
CA ALA A 253 -9.46 -37.98 11.54
C ALA A 253 -10.49 -36.83 11.68
N MET A 254 -10.08 -35.60 11.38
CA MET A 254 -10.96 -34.43 11.40
C MET A 254 -12.02 -34.50 10.30
N ILE A 255 -11.64 -34.97 9.09
CA ILE A 255 -12.57 -35.26 7.99
C ILE A 255 -13.62 -36.28 8.43
N GLY A 256 -13.22 -37.37 9.08
CA GLY A 256 -14.14 -38.39 9.60
C GLY A 256 -15.13 -37.85 10.64
N LEU A 257 -14.74 -36.88 11.47
CA LEU A 257 -15.65 -36.21 12.42
C LEU A 257 -16.66 -35.27 11.73
N ALA A 258 -16.33 -34.77 10.55
CA ALA A 258 -17.14 -33.84 9.77
C ALA A 258 -18.12 -34.53 8.80
N GLN A 259 -18.05 -35.85 8.67
CA GLN A 259 -19.04 -36.68 7.95
C GLN A 259 -20.25 -36.99 8.85
#